data_AF-A0A3A9CA60-F1
#
_entry.id   AF-A0A3A9CA60-F1
#
_cell.length_a   1.000
_cell.length_b   1.000
_cell.length_c   1.000
_cell.angle_alpha   90.00
_cell.angle_beta   90.00
_cell.angle_gamma   90.00
#
_symmetry.space_group_name_H-M   'P 1'
#
loop_
_entity.id
_entity.type
_entity.pdbx_description
1 polymer ?
#
loop_
_entity_poly.entity_id
_entity_poly.type
_entity_poly.pdbx_seq_one_letter_code
_entity_poly.pdbx_strand_id
1 'polypeptide(L)'
;MKNKKSLLSVLFLILLITVTFLWFFHQYDFHETMQAMKNASLAFLFAAVLSNLMFVLCEAYNLYAILVSIQADVKFRKCVKYVFVECYFCAITPSASGGQPAQLLYMRDDGIPLGKSSVALLIIAITYKGSLLLYAGITYLMTRISFLDTMGRFKYLFYLGILMNAGAVLFMAMALFSGGVIRRLSFFLIAALKQIPGIRKIRLMQNTERLYERVNRTMDSYQEGAVYIAKHKDVFVRVLAITMVQRTFRFIVTYFVYCSFGLHETGMLPVLLLQSVVSVSADMIPIPGAVGVSETCYMRLFRSVFPREYLMPSLVLSRGISFYGMVFLSSIMIIVSQIRKIGREKRGNM
;
A
#
# COMPACT_ATOMS: atom_id res chain seq x y z
N MET A 1 15.94 13.42 17.63
CA MET A 1 16.46 12.72 16.42
C MET A 1 15.38 12.07 15.55
N LYS A 2 14.26 11.55 16.09
CA LYS A 2 13.15 10.94 15.31
C LYS A 2 12.44 11.91 14.34
N ASN A 3 12.25 13.18 14.73
CA ASN A 3 11.56 14.18 13.91
C ASN A 3 12.37 14.68 12.71
N LYS A 4 13.72 14.74 12.79
CA LYS A 4 14.57 15.21 11.67
C LYS A 4 14.56 14.24 10.48
N LYS A 5 14.54 12.92 10.73
CA LYS A 5 14.48 11.90 9.66
C LYS A 5 13.13 11.88 8.95
N SER A 6 12.03 12.01 9.70
CA SER A 6 10.69 12.12 9.11
C SER A 6 10.51 13.40 8.28
N LEU A 7 11.04 14.53 8.75
CA LEU A 7 11.02 15.79 8.02
C LEU A 7 11.80 15.68 6.69
N LEU A 8 12.98 15.05 6.73
CA LEU A 8 13.80 14.84 5.53
C LEU A 8 13.07 13.98 4.49
N SER A 9 12.39 12.90 4.89
CA SER A 9 11.64 12.06 3.95
C SER A 9 10.43 12.78 3.34
N VAL A 10 9.75 13.63 4.13
CA VAL A 10 8.67 14.49 3.62
C VAL A 10 9.20 15.52 2.63
N LEU A 11 10.31 16.20 2.96
CA LEU A 11 10.97 17.15 2.07
C LEU A 11 11.43 16.48 0.77
N PHE A 12 11.97 15.26 0.87
CA PHE A 12 12.38 14.47 -0.29
C PHE A 12 11.17 14.07 -1.16
N LEU A 13 10.05 13.68 -0.56
CA LEU A 13 8.82 13.40 -1.29
C LEU A 13 8.30 14.65 -2.02
N ILE A 14 8.27 15.81 -1.34
CA ILE A 14 7.87 17.09 -1.95
C ILE A 14 8.79 17.41 -3.13
N LEU A 15 10.11 17.26 -2.95
CA LEU A 15 11.09 17.47 -4.03
C LEU A 15 10.80 16.58 -5.24
N LEU A 16 10.58 15.28 -5.03
CA LEU A 16 10.27 14.33 -6.12
C LEU A 16 8.98 14.71 -6.85
N ILE A 17 7.94 15.09 -6.11
CA ILE A 17 6.67 15.55 -6.69
C ILE A 17 6.91 16.80 -7.55
N THR A 18 7.57 17.81 -7.00
CA THR A 18 7.87 19.07 -7.71
C THR A 18 8.69 18.84 -8.97
N VAL A 19 9.79 18.08 -8.88
CA VAL A 19 10.64 17.79 -10.06
C VAL A 19 9.85 17.03 -11.13
N THR A 20 9.05 16.04 -10.73
CA THR A 20 8.26 15.23 -11.67
C THR A 20 7.22 16.10 -12.39
N PHE A 21 6.45 16.90 -11.66
CA PHE A 21 5.43 17.76 -12.27
C PHE A 21 6.04 18.90 -13.08
N LEU A 22 7.15 19.51 -12.65
CA LEU A 22 7.86 20.51 -13.45
C LEU A 22 8.34 19.93 -14.78
N TRP A 23 8.87 18.70 -14.78
CA TRP A 23 9.28 18.03 -16.01
C TRP A 23 8.10 17.77 -16.96
N PHE A 24 6.95 17.35 -16.44
CA PHE A 24 5.75 17.15 -17.25
C PHE A 24 5.13 18.46 -17.74
N PHE A 25 5.06 19.51 -16.92
CA PHE A 25 4.56 20.83 -17.34
C PHE A 25 5.49 21.55 -18.33
N HIS A 26 6.75 21.11 -18.46
CA HIS A 26 7.59 21.55 -19.57
C HIS A 26 7.19 20.90 -20.90
N GLN A 27 6.51 19.75 -20.88
CA GLN A 27 6.06 19.01 -22.08
C GLN A 27 4.57 19.23 -22.42
N TYR A 28 3.77 19.71 -21.46
CA TYR A 28 2.32 19.93 -21.59
C TYR A 28 1.96 21.31 -21.05
N ASP A 29 1.04 22.01 -21.73
CA ASP A 29 0.66 23.36 -21.34
C ASP A 29 -0.11 23.38 -20.00
N PHE A 30 0.38 24.17 -19.06
CA PHE A 30 -0.24 24.32 -17.74
C PHE A 30 -1.63 24.97 -17.83
N HIS A 31 -1.81 25.94 -18.72
CA HIS A 31 -3.07 26.64 -18.89
C HIS A 31 -4.15 25.73 -19.45
N GLU A 32 -3.84 24.96 -20.50
CA GLU A 32 -4.73 23.95 -21.05
C GLU A 32 -5.07 22.89 -20.00
N THR A 33 -4.06 22.48 -19.21
CA THR A 33 -4.28 21.49 -18.14
C THR A 33 -5.29 21.98 -17.10
N MET A 34 -5.15 23.25 -16.69
CA MET A 34 -6.05 23.87 -15.72
C MET A 34 -7.47 24.05 -16.29
N GLN A 35 -7.58 24.42 -17.56
CA GLN A 35 -8.87 24.62 -18.22
C GLN A 35 -9.63 23.29 -18.38
N ALA A 36 -8.95 22.22 -18.78
CA ALA A 36 -9.53 20.89 -18.86
C ALA A 36 -10.03 20.41 -17.48
N MET A 37 -9.28 20.66 -16.40
CA MET A 37 -9.71 20.33 -15.04
C MET A 37 -10.91 21.16 -14.57
N LYS A 38 -11.02 22.44 -14.97
CA LYS A 38 -12.18 23.29 -14.64
C LYS A 38 -13.46 22.82 -15.31
N ASN A 39 -13.35 22.31 -16.54
CA ASN A 39 -14.49 21.80 -17.30
C ASN A 39 -14.87 20.36 -16.89
N ALA A 40 -14.09 19.73 -16.00
CA ALA A 40 -14.36 18.37 -15.58
C ALA A 40 -15.64 18.28 -14.71
N SER A 41 -16.48 17.29 -15.01
CA SER A 41 -17.72 17.04 -14.27
C SER A 41 -17.44 16.66 -12.80
N LEU A 42 -17.93 17.51 -11.90
CA LEU A 42 -17.82 17.32 -10.45
C LEU A 42 -18.48 16.02 -9.96
N ALA A 43 -19.54 15.56 -10.64
CA ALA A 43 -20.24 14.33 -10.26
C ALA A 43 -19.32 13.10 -10.41
N PHE A 44 -18.58 13.01 -11.52
CA PHE A 44 -17.63 11.92 -11.73
C PHE A 44 -16.40 12.05 -10.83
N LEU A 45 -15.90 13.27 -10.57
CA LEU A 45 -14.83 13.47 -9.60
C LEU A 45 -15.25 13.08 -8.17
N PHE A 46 -16.49 13.35 -7.79
CA PHE A 46 -17.04 12.89 -6.52
C PHE A 46 -17.12 11.35 -6.47
N ALA A 47 -17.58 10.70 -7.55
CA ALA A 47 -17.56 9.24 -7.65
C ALA A 47 -16.14 8.66 -7.54
N ALA A 48 -15.15 9.33 -8.13
CA ALA A 48 -13.73 8.98 -8.03
C ALA A 48 -13.22 9.05 -6.58
N VAL A 49 -13.57 10.10 -5.83
CA VAL A 49 -13.25 10.24 -4.40
C VAL A 49 -13.94 9.15 -3.58
N LEU A 50 -15.24 8.91 -3.82
CA LEU A 50 -16.00 7.89 -3.11
C LEU A 50 -15.44 6.48 -3.35
N SER A 51 -15.05 6.17 -4.58
CA SER A 51 -14.40 4.91 -4.93
C SER A 51 -13.09 4.73 -4.16
N ASN A 52 -12.29 5.78 -4.05
CA ASN A 52 -11.04 5.73 -3.30
C ASN A 52 -11.26 5.57 -1.78
N LEU A 53 -12.37 6.07 -1.24
CA LEU A 53 -12.78 5.79 0.15
C LEU A 53 -13.22 4.33 0.32
N MET A 54 -13.95 3.77 -0.65
CA MET A 54 -14.34 2.34 -0.65
C MET A 54 -13.12 1.43 -0.69
N PHE A 55 -12.06 1.78 -1.42
CA PHE A 55 -10.76 1.10 -1.38
C PHE A 55 -10.24 0.96 0.07
N VAL A 56 -10.25 2.04 0.86
CA VAL A 56 -9.81 2.04 2.26
C VAL A 56 -10.70 1.16 3.13
N LEU A 57 -12.02 1.23 2.92
CA LEU A 57 -12.98 0.46 3.71
C LEU A 57 -12.86 -1.04 3.43
N CYS A 58 -12.65 -1.45 2.18
CA CYS A 58 -12.38 -2.85 1.84
C CYS A 58 -11.09 -3.36 2.50
N GLU A 59 -10.04 -2.55 2.50
CA GLU A 59 -8.78 -2.90 3.16
C GLU A 59 -8.95 -3.07 4.67
N ALA A 60 -9.66 -2.11 5.30
CA ALA A 60 -9.97 -2.16 6.72
C ALA A 60 -10.85 -3.36 7.07
N TYR A 61 -11.77 -3.73 6.19
CA TYR A 61 -12.61 -4.90 6.35
C TYR A 61 -11.79 -6.19 6.26
N ASN A 62 -10.89 -6.30 5.29
CA ASN A 62 -9.99 -7.45 5.18
C ASN A 62 -9.12 -7.61 6.43
N LEU A 63 -8.52 -6.52 6.92
CA LEU A 63 -7.75 -6.55 8.16
C LEU A 63 -8.61 -6.97 9.36
N TYR A 64 -9.82 -6.42 9.47
CA TYR A 64 -10.78 -6.79 10.51
C TYR A 64 -11.15 -8.27 10.44
N ALA A 65 -11.52 -8.77 9.26
CA ALA A 65 -11.94 -10.15 9.04
C ALA A 65 -10.82 -11.14 9.40
N ILE A 66 -9.57 -10.85 9.03
CA ILE A 66 -8.44 -11.72 9.38
C ILE A 66 -8.19 -11.71 10.88
N LEU A 67 -8.13 -10.52 11.50
CA LEU A 67 -7.87 -10.38 12.94
C LEU A 67 -8.94 -11.07 13.79
N VAL A 68 -10.22 -10.90 13.45
CA VAL A 68 -11.32 -11.58 14.14
C VAL A 68 -11.25 -13.09 13.95
N SER A 69 -10.95 -13.56 12.74
CA SER A 69 -10.82 -15.00 12.44
C SER A 69 -9.74 -15.67 13.29
N ILE A 70 -8.60 -14.99 13.52
CA ILE A 70 -7.53 -15.49 14.39
C ILE A 70 -7.75 -15.15 15.88
N GLN A 71 -8.98 -14.82 16.28
CA GLN A 71 -9.38 -14.54 17.66
C GLN A 71 -8.60 -13.37 18.29
N ALA A 72 -8.38 -12.29 17.55
CA ALA A 72 -7.92 -11.03 18.11
C ALA A 72 -9.12 -10.11 18.40
N ASP A 73 -9.13 -9.51 19.60
CA ASP A 73 -10.14 -8.51 19.96
C ASP A 73 -9.83 -7.15 19.30
N VAL A 74 -10.59 -6.81 18.26
CA VAL A 74 -10.43 -5.56 17.54
C VAL A 74 -11.79 -5.04 17.06
N LYS A 75 -11.93 -3.72 17.01
CA LYS A 75 -13.11 -3.04 16.45
C LYS A 75 -12.80 -2.57 15.03
N PHE A 76 -13.75 -2.68 14.10
CA PHE A 76 -13.59 -2.23 12.71
C PHE A 76 -13.04 -0.79 12.58
N ARG A 77 -13.50 0.14 13.42
CA ARG A 77 -13.00 1.53 13.45
C ARG A 77 -11.49 1.64 13.71
N LYS A 78 -10.93 0.72 14.52
CA LYS A 78 -9.47 0.66 14.73
C LYS A 78 -8.75 0.18 13.47
N CYS A 79 -9.31 -0.80 12.75
CA CYS A 79 -8.77 -1.25 11.47
C CYS A 79 -8.72 -0.12 10.44
N VAL A 80 -9.77 0.70 10.34
CA VAL A 80 -9.76 1.90 9.47
C VAL A 80 -8.60 2.85 9.84
N LYS A 81 -8.39 3.09 11.14
CA LYS A 81 -7.25 3.89 11.62
C LYS A 81 -5.91 3.24 11.21
N TYR A 82 -5.77 1.93 11.33
CA TYR A 82 -4.56 1.21 10.96
C TYR A 82 -4.26 1.34 9.46
N VAL A 83 -5.27 1.26 8.59
CA VAL A 83 -5.09 1.48 7.14
C VAL A 83 -4.66 2.92 6.82
N PHE A 84 -5.22 3.93 7.51
CA PHE A 84 -4.74 5.31 7.35
C PHE A 84 -3.29 5.49 7.84
N VAL A 85 -2.91 4.82 8.92
CA VAL A 85 -1.51 4.79 9.39
C VAL A 85 -0.62 4.18 8.30
N GLU A 86 -1.02 3.04 7.74
CA GLU A 86 -0.30 2.39 6.65
C GLU A 86 -0.16 3.32 5.43
N CYS A 87 -1.26 3.94 4.95
CA CYS A 87 -1.24 4.86 3.83
C CYS A 87 -0.27 6.03 4.02
N TYR A 88 -0.28 6.66 5.20
CA TYR A 88 0.62 7.76 5.51
C TYR A 88 2.08 7.33 5.50
N PHE A 89 2.42 6.27 6.25
CA PHE A 89 3.80 5.82 6.35
C PHE A 89 4.32 5.22 5.03
N CYS A 90 3.47 4.58 4.22
CA CYS A 90 3.80 4.17 2.86
C CYS A 90 4.19 5.36 1.98
N ALA A 91 3.48 6.48 2.08
CA ALA A 91 3.75 7.64 1.24
C ALA A 91 5.07 8.35 1.61
N ILE A 92 5.40 8.43 2.90
CA ILE A 92 6.57 9.18 3.36
C ILE A 92 7.83 8.32 3.52
N THR A 93 7.79 7.02 3.25
CA THR A 93 8.97 6.14 3.37
C THR A 93 9.45 5.60 2.03
N PRO A 94 10.77 5.45 1.84
CA PRO A 94 11.30 4.77 0.67
C PRO A 94 10.67 3.38 0.48
N SER A 95 10.37 3.06 -0.78
CA SER A 95 9.76 1.79 -1.20
C SER A 95 8.40 1.47 -0.57
N ALA A 96 7.72 2.46 0.01
CA ALA A 96 6.52 2.25 0.82
C ALA A 96 6.69 1.25 1.98
N SER A 97 7.93 1.04 2.44
CA SER A 97 8.29 -0.01 3.40
C SER A 97 7.82 0.29 4.84
N GLY A 98 7.51 1.54 5.16
CA GLY A 98 7.15 1.98 6.51
C GLY A 98 5.69 1.72 6.90
N GLY A 99 4.80 1.44 5.94
CA GLY A 99 3.36 1.29 6.20
C GLY A 99 3.04 0.17 7.17
N GLN A 100 3.30 -1.08 6.75
CA GLN A 100 3.01 -2.28 7.55
C GLN A 100 3.76 -2.31 8.90
N PRO A 101 5.05 -1.92 9.01
CA PRO A 101 5.71 -1.79 10.31
C PRO A 101 5.04 -0.77 11.23
N ALA A 102 4.61 0.37 10.71
CA ALA A 102 3.88 1.35 11.52
C ALA A 102 2.52 0.79 11.96
N GLN A 103 1.79 0.14 11.05
CA GLN A 103 0.53 -0.52 11.33
C GLN A 103 0.68 -1.56 12.47
N LEU A 104 1.75 -2.37 12.42
CA LEU A 104 2.10 -3.34 13.46
C LEU A 104 2.35 -2.69 14.83
N LEU A 105 3.08 -1.57 14.86
CA LEU A 105 3.33 -0.83 16.10
C LEU A 105 2.04 -0.27 16.71
N TYR A 106 1.16 0.29 15.89
CA TYR A 106 -0.14 0.80 16.36
C TYR A 106 -1.05 -0.32 16.86
N MET A 107 -1.06 -1.48 16.22
CA MET A 107 -1.82 -2.66 16.69
C MET A 107 -1.30 -3.16 18.04
N ARG A 108 0.02 -3.20 18.22
CA ARG A 108 0.65 -3.54 19.50
C ARG A 108 0.29 -2.55 20.60
N ASP A 109 0.36 -1.25 20.31
CA ASP A 109 0.03 -0.21 21.28
C ASP A 109 -1.46 -0.26 21.69
N ASP A 110 -2.33 -0.78 20.81
CA ASP A 110 -3.75 -1.03 21.06
C ASP A 110 -4.03 -2.41 21.72
N GLY A 111 -2.98 -3.17 22.07
CA GLY A 111 -3.07 -4.42 22.84
C GLY A 111 -3.15 -5.71 22.02
N ILE A 112 -3.09 -5.64 20.68
CA ILE A 112 -3.19 -6.82 19.82
C ILE A 112 -1.86 -7.60 19.85
N PRO A 113 -1.87 -8.93 20.04
CA PRO A 113 -0.65 -9.74 20.02
C PRO A 113 0.15 -9.52 18.73
N LEU A 114 1.46 -9.30 18.87
CA LEU A 114 2.37 -9.03 17.75
C LEU A 114 2.41 -10.19 16.75
N GLY A 115 2.34 -11.43 17.23
CA GLY A 115 2.32 -12.63 16.39
C GLY A 115 1.10 -12.64 15.47
N LYS A 116 -0.09 -12.52 16.06
CA LYS A 116 -1.38 -12.44 15.32
C LYS A 116 -1.40 -11.28 14.33
N SER A 117 -0.95 -10.10 14.76
CA SER A 117 -0.86 -8.92 13.89
C SER A 117 0.06 -9.17 12.70
N SER A 118 1.23 -9.77 12.92
CA SER A 118 2.20 -10.08 11.85
C SER A 118 1.65 -11.06 10.83
N VAL A 119 0.95 -12.11 11.28
CA VAL A 119 0.26 -13.06 10.39
C VAL A 119 -0.80 -12.34 9.56
N ALA A 120 -1.62 -11.49 10.18
CA ALA A 120 -2.65 -10.75 9.47
C ALA A 120 -2.07 -9.83 8.38
N LEU A 121 -1.00 -9.10 8.70
CA LEU A 121 -0.32 -8.24 7.73
C LEU A 121 0.34 -9.02 6.59
N LEU A 122 0.94 -10.18 6.88
CA LEU A 122 1.48 -11.05 5.84
C LEU A 122 0.40 -11.54 4.88
N ILE A 123 -0.77 -11.92 5.37
CA ILE A 123 -1.90 -12.36 4.53
C ILE A 123 -2.43 -11.21 3.68
N ILE A 124 -2.56 -10.01 4.25
CA ILE A 124 -2.91 -8.81 3.48
C ILE A 124 -1.87 -8.57 2.39
N ALA A 125 -0.58 -8.62 2.69
CA ALA A 125 0.48 -8.42 1.71
C ALA A 125 0.46 -9.47 0.58
N ILE A 126 0.26 -10.75 0.94
CA ILE A 126 0.15 -11.87 -0.01
C ILE A 126 -1.06 -11.68 -0.91
N THR A 127 -2.23 -11.41 -0.35
CA THR A 127 -3.47 -11.23 -1.13
C THR A 127 -3.46 -9.94 -1.95
N TYR A 128 -2.83 -8.87 -1.46
CA TYR A 128 -2.65 -7.60 -2.16
C TYR A 128 -1.75 -7.76 -3.39
N LYS A 129 -0.60 -8.41 -3.27
CA LYS A 129 0.28 -8.70 -4.41
C LYS A 129 -0.30 -9.79 -5.32
N GLY A 130 -0.94 -10.80 -4.74
CA GLY A 130 -1.65 -11.86 -5.48
C GLY A 130 -2.76 -11.29 -6.36
N SER A 131 -3.62 -10.41 -5.83
CA SER A 131 -4.66 -9.75 -6.61
C SER A 131 -4.08 -8.95 -7.79
N LEU A 132 -2.94 -8.28 -7.58
CA LEU A 132 -2.27 -7.53 -8.62
C LEU A 132 -1.75 -8.44 -9.75
N LEU A 133 -1.18 -9.60 -9.40
CA LEU A 133 -0.77 -10.62 -10.36
C LEU A 133 -1.96 -11.22 -11.12
N LEU A 134 -3.12 -11.38 -10.46
CA LEU A 134 -4.34 -11.82 -11.14
C LEU A 134 -4.80 -10.79 -12.18
N TYR A 135 -4.84 -9.50 -11.83
CA TYR A 135 -5.14 -8.45 -12.82
C TYR A 135 -4.11 -8.39 -13.95
N ALA A 136 -2.82 -8.56 -13.64
CA ALA A 136 -1.76 -8.62 -14.64
C ALA A 136 -1.97 -9.80 -15.60
N GLY A 137 -2.32 -10.98 -15.06
CA GLY A 137 -2.64 -12.18 -15.84
C GLY A 137 -3.88 -12.01 -16.70
N ILE A 138 -4.96 -11.44 -16.15
CA ILE A 138 -6.17 -11.10 -16.91
C ILE A 138 -5.82 -10.13 -18.05
N THR A 139 -5.03 -9.09 -17.77
CA THR A 139 -4.58 -8.14 -18.79
C THR A 139 -3.78 -8.85 -19.89
N TYR A 140 -2.84 -9.71 -19.52
CA TYR A 140 -2.06 -10.48 -20.49
C TYR A 140 -2.93 -11.37 -21.38
N LEU A 141 -3.93 -12.05 -20.80
CA LEU A 141 -4.85 -12.93 -21.52
C LEU A 141 -5.80 -12.16 -22.46
N MET A 142 -6.34 -11.04 -21.98
CA MET A 142 -7.36 -10.28 -22.72
C MET A 142 -6.77 -9.44 -23.85
N THR A 143 -5.62 -8.81 -23.64
CA THR A 143 -5.08 -7.86 -24.61
C THR A 143 -4.18 -8.52 -25.67
N ARG A 144 -3.94 -9.83 -25.57
CA ARG A 144 -3.07 -10.64 -26.45
C ARG A 144 -1.63 -10.08 -26.53
N ILE A 145 -0.73 -10.81 -27.20
CA ILE A 145 0.69 -10.40 -27.37
C ILE A 145 0.81 -9.02 -28.06
N SER A 146 -0.14 -8.67 -28.93
CA SER A 146 -0.13 -7.42 -29.72
C SER A 146 -0.10 -6.14 -28.87
N PHE A 147 -0.71 -6.14 -27.69
CA PHE A 147 -0.66 -5.01 -26.76
C PHE A 147 0.73 -4.83 -26.11
N LEU A 148 1.45 -5.92 -25.88
CA LEU A 148 2.80 -5.89 -25.33
C LEU A 148 3.80 -5.35 -26.36
N ASP A 149 3.53 -5.51 -27.64
CA ASP A 149 4.34 -4.93 -28.70
C ASP A 149 4.12 -3.41 -28.84
N THR A 150 2.90 -2.93 -28.56
CA THR A 150 2.62 -1.47 -28.47
C THR A 150 3.38 -0.80 -27.33
N MET A 151 3.73 -1.55 -26.27
CA MET A 151 4.53 -1.03 -25.14
C MET A 151 6.01 -0.79 -25.48
N GLY A 152 6.53 -1.36 -26.58
CA GLY A 152 7.94 -1.27 -26.94
C GLY A 152 8.85 -1.75 -25.80
N ARG A 153 9.83 -0.94 -25.38
CA ARG A 153 10.76 -1.29 -24.28
C ARG A 153 10.09 -1.31 -22.89
N PHE A 154 8.87 -0.78 -22.72
CA PHE A 154 8.19 -0.80 -21.42
C PHE A 154 7.72 -2.20 -21.00
N LYS A 155 7.60 -3.14 -21.94
CA LYS A 155 7.23 -4.53 -21.62
C LYS A 155 8.22 -5.21 -20.65
N TYR A 156 9.50 -4.82 -20.68
CA TYR A 156 10.49 -5.33 -19.74
C TYR A 156 10.23 -4.91 -18.29
N LEU A 157 9.76 -3.67 -18.07
CA LEU A 157 9.36 -3.21 -16.73
C LEU A 157 8.13 -3.95 -16.23
N PHE A 158 7.18 -4.24 -17.12
CA PHE A 158 6.01 -5.02 -16.76
C PHE A 158 6.38 -6.46 -16.35
N TYR A 159 7.20 -7.16 -17.15
CA TYR A 159 7.65 -8.52 -16.81
C TYR A 159 8.50 -8.56 -15.54
N LEU A 160 9.39 -7.59 -15.35
CA LEU A 160 10.19 -7.50 -14.13
C LEU A 160 9.30 -7.20 -12.91
N GLY A 161 8.28 -6.35 -13.07
CA GLY A 161 7.25 -6.11 -12.06
C GLY A 161 6.47 -7.37 -11.69
N ILE A 162 6.06 -8.18 -12.67
CA ILE A 162 5.43 -9.50 -12.43
C ILE A 162 6.39 -10.41 -11.68
N LEU A 163 7.63 -10.55 -12.14
CA LEU A 163 8.63 -11.44 -11.54
C LEU A 163 8.91 -11.07 -10.08
N MET A 164 9.12 -9.78 -9.79
CA MET A 164 9.37 -9.30 -8.43
C MET A 164 8.15 -9.47 -7.52
N ASN A 165 6.93 -9.21 -8.03
CA ASN A 165 5.71 -9.42 -7.25
C ASN A 165 5.46 -10.91 -6.96
N ALA A 166 5.64 -11.79 -7.96
CA ALA A 166 5.52 -13.23 -7.79
C ALA A 166 6.57 -13.77 -6.81
N GLY A 167 7.82 -13.36 -6.95
CA GLY A 167 8.90 -13.70 -6.02
C GLY A 167 8.61 -13.23 -4.60
N ALA A 168 8.10 -12.01 -4.43
CA ALA A 168 7.71 -11.50 -3.12
C ALA A 168 6.53 -12.29 -2.50
N VAL A 169 5.53 -12.66 -3.29
CA VAL A 169 4.41 -13.52 -2.83
C VAL A 169 4.92 -14.87 -2.37
N LEU A 170 5.77 -15.52 -3.16
CA LEU A 170 6.39 -16.81 -2.79
C LEU A 170 7.20 -16.69 -1.52
N PHE A 171 8.04 -15.66 -1.40
CA PHE A 171 8.83 -15.40 -0.20
C PHE A 171 7.94 -15.18 1.04
N MET A 172 6.88 -14.37 0.93
CA MET A 172 5.96 -14.13 2.04
C MET A 172 5.15 -15.37 2.41
N ALA A 173 4.75 -16.19 1.43
CA ALA A 173 4.07 -17.46 1.68
C ALA A 173 5.00 -18.46 2.39
N MET A 174 6.27 -18.55 1.97
CA MET A 174 7.28 -19.35 2.67
C MET A 174 7.49 -18.84 4.10
N ALA A 175 7.56 -17.52 4.31
CA ALA A 175 7.66 -16.92 5.63
C ALA A 175 6.46 -17.30 6.51
N LEU A 176 5.24 -17.23 5.98
CA LEU A 176 3.99 -17.57 6.67
C LEU A 176 4.01 -18.98 7.26
N PHE A 177 4.54 -19.96 6.52
CA PHE A 177 4.56 -21.37 6.96
C PHE A 177 5.85 -21.79 7.67
N SER A 178 6.88 -20.94 7.70
CA SER A 178 8.20 -21.25 8.28
C SER A 178 8.41 -20.66 9.67
N GLY A 179 7.36 -20.61 10.50
CA GLY A 179 7.44 -20.05 11.86
C GLY A 179 8.57 -20.63 12.72
N GLY A 180 8.91 -21.91 12.54
CA GLY A 180 10.07 -22.54 13.20
C GLY A 180 11.43 -21.99 12.75
N VAL A 181 11.59 -21.66 11.47
CA VAL A 181 12.80 -21.02 10.91
C VAL A 181 12.92 -19.59 11.43
N ILE A 182 11.83 -18.83 11.43
CA ILE A 182 11.79 -17.45 11.95
C ILE A 182 12.17 -17.43 13.44
N ARG A 183 11.68 -18.39 14.24
CA ARG A 183 12.05 -18.54 15.65
C ARG A 183 13.54 -18.79 15.83
N ARG A 184 14.12 -19.76 15.09
CA ARG A 184 15.56 -20.05 15.15
C ARG A 184 16.41 -18.86 14.72
N LEU A 185 16.03 -18.17 13.65
CA LEU A 185 16.72 -16.98 13.18
C LEU A 185 16.67 -15.84 14.21
N SER A 186 15.51 -15.64 14.84
CA SER A 186 15.36 -14.64 15.91
C SER A 186 16.29 -14.92 17.08
N PHE A 187 16.43 -16.18 17.49
CA PHE A 187 17.36 -16.59 18.54
C PHE A 187 18.82 -16.44 18.14
N PHE A 188 19.16 -16.84 16.91
CA PHE A 188 20.50 -16.63 16.36
C PHE A 188 20.88 -15.14 16.33
N LEU A 189 19.96 -14.26 15.91
CA LEU A 189 20.19 -12.82 15.90
C LEU A 189 20.39 -12.26 17.31
N ILE A 190 19.60 -12.70 18.30
CA ILE A 190 19.78 -12.30 19.70
C ILE A 190 21.16 -12.76 20.22
N ALA A 191 21.57 -13.99 19.90
CA ALA A 191 22.87 -14.53 20.26
C ALA A 191 24.03 -13.77 19.59
N ALA A 192 23.90 -13.46 18.29
CA ALA A 192 24.89 -12.70 17.53
C ALA A 192 25.01 -11.25 18.01
N LEU A 193 23.88 -10.56 18.23
CA LEU A 193 23.85 -9.20 18.79
C LEU A 193 24.52 -9.14 20.17
N LYS A 194 24.41 -10.20 20.98
CA LYS A 194 25.05 -10.29 22.30
C LYS A 194 26.58 -10.32 22.22
N GLN A 195 27.16 -10.79 21.10
CA GLN A 195 28.61 -10.83 20.89
C GLN A 195 29.20 -9.47 20.47
N ILE A 196 28.37 -8.50 20.08
CA ILE A 196 28.85 -7.18 19.67
C ILE A 196 29.17 -6.33 20.93
N PRO A 197 30.44 -5.90 21.12
CA PRO A 197 30.82 -5.05 22.24
C PRO A 197 30.09 -3.70 22.16
N GLY A 198 29.49 -3.27 23.27
CA GLY A 198 28.75 -1.99 23.38
C GLY A 198 27.22 -2.11 23.34
N ILE A 199 26.67 -3.20 22.79
CA ILE A 199 25.21 -3.40 22.69
C ILE A 199 24.56 -3.77 24.04
N ARG A 200 25.33 -4.32 25.00
CA ARG A 200 24.85 -4.57 26.38
C ARG A 200 24.37 -3.32 27.12
N LYS A 201 24.73 -2.12 26.67
CA LYS A 201 24.22 -0.84 27.22
C LYS A 201 22.77 -0.53 26.81
N ILE A 202 22.21 -1.24 25.83
CA ILE A 202 20.80 -1.10 25.43
C ILE A 202 19.91 -1.82 26.46
N ARG A 203 18.99 -1.09 27.09
CA ARG A 203 18.03 -1.59 28.11
C ARG A 203 17.31 -2.89 27.71
N LEU A 204 17.07 -3.10 26.42
CA LEU A 204 16.43 -4.30 25.87
C LEU A 204 17.29 -5.58 25.96
N MET A 205 18.63 -5.46 25.99
CA MET A 205 19.56 -6.60 26.05
C MET A 205 20.17 -6.82 27.43
N GLN A 206 19.78 -6.01 28.42
CA GLN A 206 20.14 -6.22 29.82
C GLN A 206 19.41 -7.43 30.42
N ASN A 207 18.21 -7.76 29.92
CA ASN A 207 17.43 -8.89 30.40
C ASN A 207 17.12 -9.86 29.24
N THR A 208 18.14 -10.65 28.90
CA THR A 208 18.13 -11.58 27.75
C THR A 208 17.02 -12.62 27.88
N GLU A 209 16.73 -13.12 29.08
CA GLU A 209 15.66 -14.10 29.30
C GLU A 209 14.29 -13.54 28.99
N ARG A 210 13.98 -12.33 29.48
CA ARG A 210 12.71 -11.65 29.15
C ARG A 210 12.56 -11.38 27.64
N LEU A 211 13.66 -11.18 26.92
CA LEU A 211 13.64 -11.02 25.46
C LEU A 211 13.33 -12.36 24.76
N TYR A 212 13.97 -13.44 25.18
CA TYR A 212 13.68 -14.79 24.66
C TYR A 212 12.23 -15.22 24.95
N GLU A 213 11.71 -14.96 26.15
CA GLU A 213 10.31 -15.22 26.49
C GLU A 213 9.35 -14.41 25.62
N ARG A 214 9.64 -13.11 25.39
CA ARG A 214 8.81 -12.26 24.54
C ARG A 214 8.79 -12.76 23.10
N VAL A 215 9.94 -13.19 22.58
CA VAL A 215 10.06 -13.76 21.22
C VAL A 215 9.30 -15.07 21.13
N ASN A 216 9.43 -15.96 22.13
CA ASN A 216 8.67 -17.20 22.20
C ASN A 216 7.17 -16.94 22.15
N ARG A 217 6.63 -16.12 23.07
CA ARG A 217 5.19 -15.80 23.09
C ARG A 217 4.72 -15.21 21.77
N THR A 218 5.54 -14.37 21.13
CA THR A 218 5.22 -13.80 19.82
C THR A 218 5.18 -14.88 18.72
N MET A 219 6.14 -15.81 18.73
CA MET A 219 6.21 -16.92 17.78
C MET A 219 5.10 -17.95 18.00
N ASP A 220 4.69 -18.21 19.25
CA ASP A 220 3.58 -19.11 19.57
C ASP A 220 2.28 -18.54 18.98
N SER A 221 1.96 -17.27 19.27
CA SER A 221 0.82 -16.59 18.67
C SER A 221 0.89 -16.46 17.14
N TYR A 222 2.10 -16.39 16.56
CA TYR A 222 2.30 -16.38 15.11
C TYR A 222 1.98 -17.76 14.51
N GLN A 223 2.51 -18.82 15.10
CA GLN A 223 2.27 -20.19 14.64
C GLN A 223 0.79 -20.56 14.76
N GLU A 224 0.13 -20.20 15.85
CA GLU A 224 -1.32 -20.36 16.02
C GLU A 224 -2.11 -19.70 14.89
N GLY A 225 -1.80 -18.43 14.58
CA GLY A 225 -2.47 -17.69 13.50
C GLY A 225 -2.20 -18.29 12.11
N ALA A 226 -0.95 -18.67 11.84
CA ALA A 226 -0.57 -19.27 10.56
C ALA A 226 -1.24 -20.65 10.34
N VAL A 227 -1.27 -21.49 11.38
CA VAL A 227 -1.95 -22.80 11.34
C VAL A 227 -3.47 -22.63 11.18
N TYR A 228 -4.07 -21.66 11.86
CA TYR A 228 -5.49 -21.36 11.69
C TYR A 228 -5.81 -21.05 10.22
N ILE A 229 -5.04 -20.16 9.59
CA ILE A 229 -5.28 -19.75 8.19
C ILE A 229 -5.00 -20.91 7.22
N ALA A 230 -4.02 -21.77 7.51
CA ALA A 230 -3.77 -22.97 6.73
C ALA A 230 -4.98 -23.93 6.72
N LYS A 231 -5.67 -24.05 7.86
CA LYS A 231 -6.88 -24.88 8.02
C LYS A 231 -8.12 -24.20 7.40
N HIS A 232 -8.24 -22.88 7.54
CA HIS A 232 -9.40 -22.09 7.10
C HIS A 232 -9.11 -21.37 5.78
N LYS A 233 -9.01 -22.14 4.70
CA LYS A 233 -8.74 -21.62 3.35
C LYS A 233 -9.84 -20.68 2.85
N ASP A 234 -11.06 -20.83 3.36
CA ASP A 234 -12.21 -19.97 3.07
C ASP A 234 -11.95 -18.51 3.46
N VAL A 235 -11.26 -18.28 4.58
CA VAL A 235 -10.85 -16.93 5.02
C VAL A 235 -9.91 -16.32 3.98
N PHE A 236 -8.92 -17.07 3.51
CA PHE A 236 -7.97 -16.58 2.51
C PHE A 236 -8.67 -16.26 1.18
N VAL A 237 -9.55 -17.13 0.69
CA VAL A 237 -10.30 -16.91 -0.56
C VAL A 237 -11.20 -15.69 -0.44
N ARG A 238 -11.90 -15.53 0.68
CA ARG A 238 -12.76 -14.36 0.94
C ARG A 238 -11.96 -13.07 0.96
N VAL A 239 -10.83 -13.05 1.66
CA VAL A 239 -9.93 -11.89 1.69
C VAL A 239 -9.43 -11.57 0.29
N LEU A 240 -8.97 -12.56 -0.47
CA LEU A 240 -8.50 -12.36 -1.84
C LEU A 240 -9.59 -11.79 -2.75
N ALA A 241 -10.83 -12.30 -2.66
CA ALA A 241 -11.96 -11.80 -3.44
C ALA A 241 -12.28 -10.33 -3.09
N ILE A 242 -12.30 -9.98 -1.80
CA ILE A 242 -12.52 -8.60 -1.37
C ILE A 242 -11.34 -7.70 -1.78
N THR A 243 -10.11 -8.22 -1.75
CA THR A 243 -8.94 -7.50 -2.25
C THR A 243 -9.05 -7.23 -3.76
N MET A 244 -9.63 -8.15 -4.56
CA MET A 244 -9.91 -7.88 -5.98
C MET A 244 -10.92 -6.73 -6.16
N VAL A 245 -11.99 -6.72 -5.36
CA VAL A 245 -12.96 -5.61 -5.35
C VAL A 245 -12.30 -4.30 -4.91
N GLN A 246 -11.49 -4.35 -3.86
CA GLN A 246 -10.65 -3.22 -3.40
C GLN A 246 -9.80 -2.68 -4.56
N ARG A 247 -9.10 -3.54 -5.31
CA ARG A 247 -8.30 -3.13 -6.48
C ARG A 247 -9.16 -2.48 -7.56
N THR A 248 -10.34 -3.00 -7.82
CA THR A 248 -11.28 -2.38 -8.77
C THR A 248 -11.59 -0.96 -8.37
N PHE A 249 -11.92 -0.70 -7.09
CA PHE A 249 -12.17 0.65 -6.58
C PHE A 249 -10.96 1.58 -6.73
N ARG A 250 -9.74 1.06 -6.64
CA ARG A 250 -8.53 1.84 -6.89
C ARG A 250 -8.36 2.19 -8.37
N PHE A 251 -8.61 1.23 -9.26
CA PHE A 251 -8.35 1.40 -10.68
C PHE A 251 -9.46 2.17 -11.41
N ILE A 252 -10.71 2.05 -10.96
CA ILE A 252 -11.86 2.76 -11.53
C ILE A 252 -11.78 4.28 -11.27
N VAL A 253 -10.94 4.75 -10.33
CA VAL A 253 -10.71 6.20 -10.15
C VAL A 253 -10.28 6.84 -11.47
N THR A 254 -9.36 6.22 -12.21
CA THR A 254 -8.92 6.70 -13.52
C THR A 254 -10.07 6.70 -14.53
N TYR A 255 -10.99 5.73 -14.46
CA TYR A 255 -12.15 5.68 -15.34
C TYR A 255 -13.16 6.79 -15.04
N PHE A 256 -13.41 7.09 -13.76
CA PHE A 256 -14.25 8.23 -13.41
C PHE A 256 -13.61 9.56 -13.82
N VAL A 257 -12.28 9.69 -13.73
CA VAL A 257 -11.56 10.85 -14.28
C VAL A 257 -11.67 10.91 -15.81
N TYR A 258 -11.66 9.77 -16.51
CA TYR A 258 -11.93 9.73 -17.95
C TYR A 258 -13.32 10.27 -18.28
N CYS A 259 -14.36 9.78 -17.60
CA CYS A 259 -15.73 10.26 -17.78
C CYS A 259 -15.92 11.71 -17.33
N SER A 260 -15.10 12.22 -16.40
CA SER A 260 -15.22 13.63 -15.99
C SER A 260 -14.89 14.60 -17.12
N PHE A 261 -14.10 14.20 -18.12
CA PHE A 261 -13.83 14.99 -19.32
C PHE A 261 -14.89 14.83 -20.41
N GLY A 262 -16.01 14.15 -20.14
CA GLY A 262 -17.07 13.89 -21.13
C GLY A 262 -16.71 12.80 -22.14
N LEU A 263 -15.66 12.02 -21.86
CA LEU A 263 -15.22 10.92 -22.72
C LEU A 263 -15.99 9.64 -22.37
N HIS A 264 -16.53 8.98 -23.40
CA HIS A 264 -17.34 7.76 -23.25
C HIS A 264 -16.97 6.63 -24.22
N GLU A 265 -15.99 6.85 -25.10
CA GLU A 265 -15.62 5.91 -26.16
C GLU A 265 -14.94 4.65 -25.62
N THR A 266 -14.11 4.80 -24.59
CA THR A 266 -13.41 3.68 -23.97
C THR A 266 -14.23 3.12 -22.81
N GLY A 267 -14.51 1.81 -22.86
CA GLY A 267 -15.16 1.10 -21.76
C GLY A 267 -14.30 1.06 -20.49
N MET A 268 -14.92 0.76 -19.35
CA MET A 268 -14.24 0.69 -18.05
C MET A 268 -13.13 -0.37 -18.00
N LEU A 269 -13.33 -1.52 -18.64
CA LEU A 269 -12.42 -2.66 -18.53
C LEU A 269 -11.01 -2.35 -19.09
N PRO A 270 -10.84 -1.78 -20.30
CA PRO A 270 -9.53 -1.32 -20.78
C PRO A 270 -8.79 -0.42 -19.78
N VAL A 271 -9.49 0.56 -19.18
CA VAL A 271 -8.88 1.48 -18.21
C VAL A 271 -8.41 0.74 -16.96
N LEU A 272 -9.22 -0.19 -16.43
CA LEU A 272 -8.86 -1.03 -15.30
C LEU A 272 -7.61 -1.87 -15.58
N LEU A 273 -7.55 -2.51 -16.75
CA LEU A 273 -6.43 -3.35 -17.15
C LEU A 273 -5.14 -2.51 -17.32
N LEU A 274 -5.21 -1.37 -17.98
CA LEU A 274 -4.06 -0.45 -18.10
C LEU A 274 -3.55 0.02 -16.74
N GLN A 275 -4.46 0.39 -15.84
CA GLN A 275 -4.08 0.84 -14.49
C GLN A 275 -3.42 -0.27 -13.67
N SER A 276 -3.81 -1.53 -13.91
CA SER A 276 -3.15 -2.68 -13.30
C SER A 276 -1.70 -2.83 -13.76
N VAL A 277 -1.42 -2.63 -15.06
CA VAL A 277 -0.06 -2.67 -15.61
C VAL A 277 0.80 -1.54 -15.06
N VAL A 278 0.25 -0.32 -14.95
CA VAL A 278 0.91 0.81 -14.29
C VAL A 278 1.30 0.41 -12.86
N SER A 279 0.38 -0.18 -12.12
CA SER A 279 0.58 -0.55 -10.71
C SER A 279 1.64 -1.66 -10.53
N VAL A 280 1.58 -2.72 -11.34
CA VAL A 280 2.58 -3.82 -11.35
C VAL A 280 3.98 -3.29 -11.64
N SER A 281 4.09 -2.40 -12.63
CA SER A 281 5.37 -1.87 -13.07
C SER A 281 5.96 -0.88 -12.05
N ALA A 282 5.11 -0.09 -11.39
CA ALA A 282 5.53 0.87 -10.37
C ALA A 282 6.08 0.20 -9.10
N ASP A 283 5.52 -0.95 -8.70
CA ASP A 283 5.94 -1.69 -7.49
C ASP A 283 7.36 -2.26 -7.57
N MET A 284 7.97 -2.28 -8.76
CA MET A 284 9.32 -2.78 -9.01
C MET A 284 10.42 -1.86 -8.47
N ILE A 285 10.17 -0.54 -8.47
CA ILE A 285 11.21 0.45 -8.20
C ILE A 285 11.06 0.97 -6.77
N PRO A 286 12.10 0.83 -5.91
CA PRO A 286 12.06 1.21 -4.49
C PRO A 286 12.12 2.74 -4.27
N ILE A 287 11.20 3.49 -4.88
CA ILE A 287 11.08 4.95 -4.76
C ILE A 287 9.85 5.27 -3.89
N PRO A 288 9.95 6.22 -2.92
CA PRO A 288 8.80 6.66 -2.14
C PRO A 288 7.63 7.08 -3.04
N GLY A 289 6.47 6.46 -2.86
CA GLY A 289 5.26 6.75 -3.65
C GLY A 289 5.34 6.43 -5.14
N ALA A 290 6.39 5.74 -5.60
CA ALA A 290 6.71 5.46 -7.00
C ALA A 290 6.63 6.69 -7.93
N VAL A 291 6.85 7.88 -7.35
CA VAL A 291 6.74 9.17 -8.04
C VAL A 291 7.81 9.24 -9.15
N GLY A 292 7.41 9.68 -10.32
CA GLY A 292 8.19 9.67 -11.56
C GLY A 292 7.94 8.41 -12.39
N VAL A 293 8.07 7.22 -11.79
CA VAL A 293 7.89 5.94 -12.50
C VAL A 293 6.43 5.72 -12.84
N SER A 294 5.55 5.82 -11.85
CA SER A 294 4.12 5.59 -12.03
C SER A 294 3.50 6.57 -13.03
N GLU A 295 3.94 7.83 -12.98
CA GLU A 295 3.54 8.91 -13.88
C GLU A 295 4.05 8.65 -15.30
N THR A 296 5.31 8.25 -15.47
CA THR A 296 5.86 7.90 -16.79
C THR A 296 5.15 6.70 -17.41
N CYS A 297 4.90 5.65 -16.62
CA CYS A 297 4.13 4.48 -17.05
C CYS A 297 2.71 4.87 -17.46
N TYR A 298 2.03 5.68 -16.65
CA TYR A 298 0.70 6.19 -16.95
C TYR A 298 0.69 6.98 -18.26
N MET A 299 1.58 7.98 -18.40
CA MET A 299 1.68 8.84 -19.58
C MET A 299 2.09 8.11 -20.86
N ARG A 300 2.61 6.88 -20.77
CA ARG A 300 2.91 6.01 -21.91
C ARG A 300 1.70 5.18 -22.29
N LEU A 301 1.07 4.54 -21.31
CA LEU A 301 0.01 3.55 -21.52
C LEU A 301 -1.35 4.18 -21.82
N PHE A 302 -1.63 5.35 -21.23
CA PHE A 302 -2.90 6.02 -21.41
C PHE A 302 -2.96 6.93 -22.65
N ARG A 303 -1.89 7.02 -23.46
CA ARG A 303 -1.91 7.77 -24.74
C ARG A 303 -2.91 7.22 -25.75
N SER A 304 -3.21 5.93 -25.69
CA SER A 304 -4.20 5.29 -26.56
C SER A 304 -5.64 5.43 -26.05
N VAL A 305 -5.83 5.99 -24.85
CA VAL A 305 -7.14 6.15 -24.22
C VAL A 305 -7.54 7.62 -24.12
N PHE A 306 -6.62 8.48 -23.69
CA PHE A 306 -6.86 9.91 -23.55
C PHE A 306 -6.34 10.67 -24.77
N PRO A 307 -7.15 11.56 -25.36
CA PRO A 307 -6.64 12.61 -26.23
C PRO A 307 -5.51 13.39 -25.56
N ARG A 308 -4.58 13.93 -26.37
CA ARG A 308 -3.36 14.59 -25.87
C ARG A 308 -3.67 15.70 -24.87
N GLU A 309 -4.75 16.45 -25.10
CA GLU A 309 -5.24 17.54 -24.24
C GLU A 309 -5.70 17.07 -22.85
N TYR A 310 -6.24 15.86 -22.71
CA TYR A 310 -6.74 15.31 -21.43
C TYR A 310 -5.75 14.39 -20.72
N LEU A 311 -4.68 13.96 -21.39
CA LEU A 311 -3.74 12.99 -20.82
C LEU A 311 -3.07 13.52 -19.54
N MET A 312 -2.47 14.72 -19.58
CA MET A 312 -1.83 15.32 -18.41
C MET A 312 -2.84 15.71 -17.32
N PRO A 313 -3.98 16.37 -17.62
CA PRO A 313 -5.08 16.56 -16.67
C PRO A 313 -5.52 15.28 -15.98
N SER A 314 -5.68 14.18 -16.73
CA SER A 314 -6.12 12.91 -16.18
C SER A 314 -5.13 12.33 -15.19
N LEU A 315 -3.82 12.47 -15.47
CA LEU A 315 -2.77 12.05 -14.55
C LEU A 315 -2.85 12.85 -13.24
N VAL A 316 -2.92 14.18 -13.36
CA VAL A 316 -2.98 15.09 -12.21
C VAL A 316 -4.20 14.79 -11.34
N LEU A 317 -5.39 14.65 -11.93
CA LEU A 317 -6.61 14.35 -11.20
C LEU A 317 -6.59 12.93 -10.60
N SER A 318 -6.18 11.92 -11.37
CA SER A 318 -6.14 10.53 -10.89
C SER A 318 -5.15 10.36 -9.73
N ARG A 319 -3.96 10.96 -9.81
CA ARG A 319 -2.96 10.97 -8.73
C ARG A 319 -3.38 11.88 -7.57
N GLY A 320 -3.96 13.02 -7.89
CA GLY A 320 -4.57 13.97 -6.94
C GLY A 320 -5.57 13.28 -6.02
N ILE A 321 -6.49 12.52 -6.58
CA ILE A 321 -7.52 11.80 -5.83
C ILE A 321 -6.95 10.55 -5.16
N SER A 322 -6.30 9.67 -5.94
CA SER A 322 -5.90 8.35 -5.45
C SER A 322 -4.75 8.42 -4.44
N PHE A 323 -3.75 9.26 -4.68
CA PHE A 323 -2.53 9.27 -3.89
C PHE A 323 -2.45 10.49 -2.98
N TYR A 324 -2.42 11.71 -3.54
CA TYR A 324 -2.20 12.92 -2.73
C TYR A 324 -3.35 13.20 -1.76
N GLY A 325 -4.60 13.04 -2.21
CA GLY A 325 -5.79 13.14 -1.38
C GLY A 325 -5.80 12.12 -0.24
N MET A 326 -5.32 10.91 -0.50
CA MET A 326 -5.17 9.88 0.53
C MET A 326 -4.10 10.22 1.55
N VAL A 327 -2.94 10.73 1.11
CA VAL A 327 -1.89 11.20 2.02
C VAL A 327 -2.40 12.33 2.90
N PHE A 328 -3.14 13.28 2.32
CA PHE A 328 -3.75 14.38 3.05
C PHE A 328 -4.76 13.89 4.10
N LEU A 329 -5.70 13.04 3.71
CA LEU A 329 -6.71 12.48 4.61
C LEU A 329 -6.08 11.65 5.74
N SER A 330 -5.08 10.83 5.40
CA SER A 330 -4.32 10.03 6.37
C SER A 330 -3.55 10.91 7.37
N SER A 331 -2.98 12.02 6.90
CA SER A 331 -2.26 12.99 7.73
C SER A 331 -3.18 13.63 8.76
N ILE A 332 -4.37 14.09 8.33
CA ILE A 332 -5.39 14.65 9.25
C ILE A 332 -5.78 13.62 10.31
N MET A 333 -6.06 12.39 9.89
CA MET A 333 -6.46 11.31 10.80
C MET A 333 -5.38 11.01 11.85
N ILE A 334 -4.10 11.03 11.47
CA ILE A 334 -2.99 10.83 12.41
C ILE A 334 -2.87 12.00 13.37
N ILE A 335 -2.93 13.25 12.88
CA ILE A 335 -2.87 14.46 13.72
C ILE A 335 -3.98 14.42 14.77
N VAL A 336 -5.23 14.17 14.35
CA VAL A 336 -6.38 14.05 15.26
C VAL A 336 -6.17 12.93 16.27
N SER A 337 -5.63 11.78 15.85
CA SER A 337 -5.34 10.67 16.77
C SER A 337 -4.25 11.02 17.79
N GLN A 338 -3.22 11.79 17.42
CA GLN A 338 -2.14 12.21 18.31
C GLN A 338 -2.65 13.25 19.32
N ILE A 339 -3.43 14.23 18.88
CA ILE A 339 -4.04 15.24 19.76
C ILE A 339 -4.94 14.57 20.81
N ARG A 340 -5.79 13.62 20.37
CA ARG A 340 -6.66 12.88 21.29
C ARG A 340 -5.88 12.03 22.30
N LYS A 341 -4.73 11.48 21.91
CA LYS A 341 -3.86 10.71 22.81
C LYS A 341 -3.27 11.61 23.90
N ILE A 342 -2.70 12.75 23.51
CA ILE A 342 -2.13 13.75 24.43
C ILE A 342 -3.21 14.28 25.40
N GLY A 343 -4.42 14.54 24.89
CA GLY A 343 -5.54 15.01 25.72
C GLY A 343 -6.00 13.98 26.76
N ARG A 344 -5.94 12.68 26.45
CA ARG A 344 -6.26 11.61 27.41
C ARG A 344 -5.18 11.41 28.46
N GLU A 345 -3.91 11.47 28.06
CA GLU A 345 -2.77 11.40 29.01
C GLU A 345 -2.80 12.56 30.01
N LYS A 346 -3.18 13.77 29.56
CA LYS A 346 -3.36 14.91 30.47
C LYS A 346 -4.54 14.77 31.43
N ARG A 347 -5.63 14.11 31.02
CA ARG A 347 -6.82 13.88 31.86
C ARG A 347 -6.71 12.69 32.80
N GLY A 348 -5.84 11.72 32.50
CA GLY A 348 -5.59 10.57 33.38
C GLY A 348 -4.51 10.81 34.44
N ASN A 349 -3.77 11.93 34.33
CA ASN A 349 -2.78 12.39 35.31
C ASN A 349 -3.30 13.55 36.19
N MET A 350 -4.59 13.90 36.03
CA MET A 350 -5.40 14.72 36.93
C MET A 350 -6.35 13.79 37.66
#